data_AF-A0A804PG09-F1
#
_entry.id   AF-A0A804PG09-F1
#
_cell.length_a   1.000
_cell.length_b   1.000
_cell.length_c   1.000
_cell.angle_alpha   90.00
_cell.angle_beta   90.00
_cell.angle_gamma   90.00
#
_symmetry.space_group_name_H-M   'P 1'
#
loop_
_entity.id
_entity.type
_entity.pdbx_description
1 polymer ?
#
loop_
_entity_poly.entity_id
_entity_poly.type
_entity_poly.pdbx_seq_one_letter_code
_entity_poly.pdbx_strand_id
1 'polypeptide(L)'
;MAVDSQQVVAGFLTLSMFVMLGNMIKHDHFSPVTEELGLEATGVVSNTRKLDNNAEMSSVDTTGVEDLMDAVEEVKPCWTKPKNQSSNGFVTFSLTMGPEYHISQITDVVVIARYLGATLVLPDIRGNELGNKRKFQDMYNVDKFVRSLDGVVEVIEDIPDEVSAKKPAVIRVPNRVTESFITGTIQPIFQKNKYLRLAVIFSSISLRPKETNNKDMDTIACLAMFGGLELKHEYSEVARKMLDRLQELSKKSDGKVLAIDLRTDLLEKKSCKTTRGARRKGCYSPDEVLAFLRSVGFSANTTIYLTETSWHKGLDVLKEEFPNTWYQIIRYTM
;
A
#
# COMPACT_ATOMS: atom_id res chain seq x y z
N MET A 1 42.20 24.48 -46.16
CA MET A 1 42.37 23.84 -44.84
C MET A 1 41.73 22.47 -44.95
N ALA A 2 42.51 21.40 -45.14
CA ALA A 2 41.96 20.05 -45.14
C ALA A 2 41.67 19.70 -43.68
N VAL A 3 40.41 19.45 -43.33
CA VAL A 3 40.06 18.97 -42.00
C VAL A 3 40.58 17.54 -41.89
N ASP A 4 41.45 17.32 -40.92
CA ASP A 4 42.02 16.00 -40.65
C ASP A 4 40.88 15.02 -40.33
N SER A 5 40.83 13.88 -41.02
CA SER A 5 39.81 12.86 -40.79
C SER A 5 39.84 12.36 -39.34
N GLN A 6 41.00 12.43 -38.67
CA GLN A 6 41.15 12.08 -37.27
C GLN A 6 40.40 13.07 -36.35
N GLN A 7 40.37 14.37 -36.68
CA GLN A 7 39.59 15.36 -35.93
C GLN A 7 38.08 15.16 -36.10
N VAL A 8 37.62 14.76 -37.28
CA VAL A 8 36.20 14.47 -37.54
C VAL A 8 35.76 13.26 -36.70
N VAL A 9 36.55 12.18 -36.71
CA VAL A 9 36.25 10.98 -35.91
C VAL A 9 36.28 11.30 -34.41
N ALA A 10 37.26 12.08 -33.95
CA ALA A 10 37.31 12.53 -32.56
C ALA A 10 36.03 13.30 -32.19
N GLY A 11 35.60 14.26 -33.01
CA GLY A 11 34.38 15.03 -32.78
C GLY A 11 33.11 14.17 -32.66
N PHE A 12 32.97 13.16 -33.51
CA PHE A 12 31.85 12.20 -33.42
C PHE A 12 31.89 11.35 -32.15
N LEU A 13 33.07 10.91 -31.71
CA LEU A 13 33.24 10.14 -30.48
C LEU A 13 32.96 10.99 -29.23
N THR A 14 33.37 12.26 -29.22
CA THR A 14 33.06 13.16 -28.09
C THR A 14 31.56 13.44 -28.02
N LEU A 15 30.90 13.67 -29.17
CA LEU A 15 29.46 13.91 -29.22
C LEU A 15 28.67 12.67 -28.74
N SER A 16 29.08 11.46 -29.15
CA SER A 16 28.43 10.23 -28.69
C SER A 16 28.63 10.00 -27.19
N MET A 17 29.80 10.34 -26.65
CA MET A 17 30.06 10.32 -25.21
C MET A 17 29.16 11.31 -24.46
N PHE A 18 28.99 12.55 -24.94
CA PHE A 18 28.08 13.51 -24.33
C PHE A 18 26.61 13.09 -24.41
N VAL A 19 26.19 12.43 -25.50
CA VAL A 19 24.83 11.87 -25.62
C VAL A 19 24.64 10.70 -24.65
N MET A 20 25.63 9.81 -24.51
CA MET A 20 25.59 8.74 -23.51
C MET A 20 25.55 9.30 -22.09
N LEU A 21 26.40 10.26 -21.75
CA LEU A 21 26.39 10.91 -20.44
C LEU A 21 25.08 11.66 -20.18
N GLY A 22 24.54 12.35 -21.20
CA GLY A 22 23.25 13.03 -21.11
C GLY A 22 22.09 12.07 -20.88
N ASN A 23 22.11 10.90 -21.54
CA ASN A 23 21.13 9.85 -21.29
C ASN A 23 21.30 9.22 -19.90
N MET A 24 22.53 9.05 -19.40
CA MET A 24 22.77 8.58 -18.04
C MET A 24 22.31 9.59 -16.98
N ILE A 25 22.66 10.88 -17.13
CA ILE A 25 22.25 11.95 -16.20
C ILE A 25 20.73 12.14 -16.19
N LYS A 26 20.05 11.94 -17.33
CA LYS A 26 18.58 12.03 -17.39
C LYS A 26 17.87 10.82 -16.78
N HIS A 27 18.59 9.72 -16.52
CA HIS A 27 18.01 8.47 -16.01
C HIS A 27 18.51 8.02 -14.62
N ASP A 28 19.63 8.56 -14.10
CA ASP A 28 20.24 8.08 -12.84
C ASP A 28 20.02 9.01 -11.63
N HIS A 29 18.84 8.97 -11.05
CA HIS A 29 18.61 9.08 -9.60
C HIS A 29 17.45 8.09 -9.32
N PHE A 30 17.62 6.87 -8.82
CA PHE A 30 18.32 6.45 -7.59
C PHE A 30 18.81 4.99 -7.77
N SER A 31 20.07 4.71 -7.43
CA SER A 31 20.67 3.38 -7.53
C SER A 31 20.23 2.46 -6.39
N PRO A 32 19.82 1.20 -6.66
CA PRO A 32 19.74 0.14 -5.67
C PRO A 32 20.97 -0.78 -5.72
N VAL A 33 21.41 -1.24 -4.54
CA VAL A 33 22.49 -2.22 -4.37
C VAL A 33 21.88 -3.64 -4.29
N THR A 34 22.59 -4.55 -4.94
CA THR A 34 22.27 -5.95 -5.24
C THR A 34 22.56 -6.90 -4.07
N GLU A 35 21.65 -7.83 -3.76
CA GLU A 35 21.89 -9.29 -3.70
C GLU A 35 20.56 -10.07 -3.54
N GLU A 36 20.44 -11.21 -4.23
CA GLU A 36 19.22 -12.01 -4.42
C GLU A 36 18.99 -13.05 -3.31
N LEU A 37 17.74 -13.30 -2.88
CA LEU A 37 17.30 -14.61 -2.39
C LEU A 37 15.78 -14.76 -2.33
N GLY A 38 15.27 -15.91 -2.80
CA GLY A 38 13.85 -16.21 -2.97
C GLY A 38 13.22 -17.00 -1.81
N LEU A 39 11.91 -16.81 -1.62
CA LEU A 39 11.06 -17.69 -0.83
C LEU A 39 9.63 -17.77 -1.38
N GLU A 40 9.18 -19.01 -1.62
CA GLU A 40 7.86 -19.36 -2.15
C GLU A 40 6.77 -19.35 -1.06
N ALA A 41 5.61 -18.77 -1.38
CA ALA A 41 4.42 -18.80 -0.52
C ALA A 41 3.38 -19.82 -1.05
N THR A 42 2.99 -20.76 -0.19
CA THR A 42 1.98 -21.80 -0.47
C THR A 42 0.57 -21.27 -0.21
N GLY A 43 -0.31 -21.39 -1.20
CA GLY A 43 -1.69 -20.89 -1.18
C GLY A 43 -2.68 -21.79 -0.43
N VAL A 44 -3.64 -21.17 0.23
CA VAL A 44 -4.84 -21.81 0.80
C VAL A 44 -6.08 -21.21 0.14
N VAL A 45 -6.94 -22.09 -0.36
CA VAL A 45 -8.23 -21.81 -1.03
C VAL A 45 -9.29 -21.48 0.02
N SER A 46 -10.11 -20.45 -0.22
CA SER A 46 -11.27 -20.14 0.63
C SER A 46 -12.51 -19.79 -0.20
N ASN A 47 -13.64 -20.31 0.27
CA ASN A 47 -14.92 -20.44 -0.43
C ASN A 47 -15.63 -19.11 -0.72
N THR A 48 -16.07 -18.95 -1.97
CA THR A 48 -16.93 -17.89 -2.49
C THR A 48 -18.40 -18.13 -2.15
N ARG A 49 -19.03 -17.22 -1.41
CA ARG A 49 -20.50 -17.07 -1.38
C ARG A 49 -20.95 -16.10 -2.49
N LYS A 50 -22.04 -16.49 -3.15
CA LYS A 50 -22.64 -15.86 -4.33
C LYS A 50 -23.21 -14.47 -3.97
N LEU A 51 -22.76 -13.44 -4.66
CA LEU A 51 -23.51 -12.20 -4.86
C LEU A 51 -23.64 -11.98 -6.38
N ASP A 52 -24.74 -11.40 -6.83
CA ASP A 52 -25.18 -11.43 -8.24
C ASP A 52 -24.11 -10.97 -9.25
N ASN A 53 -23.87 -11.83 -10.25
CA ASN A 53 -22.68 -11.88 -11.10
C ASN A 53 -22.83 -11.14 -12.45
N ASN A 54 -23.75 -10.19 -12.60
CA ASN A 54 -24.12 -9.65 -13.91
C ASN A 54 -23.69 -8.19 -14.21
N ALA A 55 -22.79 -7.60 -13.44
CA ALA A 55 -22.12 -6.37 -13.90
C ALA A 55 -20.94 -6.73 -14.80
N GLU A 56 -21.20 -6.91 -16.10
CA GLU A 56 -20.23 -6.53 -17.12
C GLU A 56 -19.92 -5.05 -16.89
N MET A 57 -18.64 -4.71 -16.66
CA MET A 57 -18.18 -3.31 -16.70
C MET A 57 -18.10 -2.88 -18.17
N SER A 58 -19.21 -2.97 -18.92
CA SER A 58 -19.27 -2.52 -20.31
C SER A 58 -19.70 -1.05 -20.43
N SER A 59 -20.14 -0.45 -19.33
CA SER A 59 -20.33 0.99 -19.20
C SER A 59 -19.86 1.41 -17.81
N VAL A 60 -18.74 2.13 -17.72
CA VAL A 60 -18.52 2.99 -16.56
C VAL A 60 -19.59 4.06 -16.67
N ASP A 61 -20.57 4.03 -15.78
CA ASP A 61 -21.49 5.15 -15.64
C ASP A 61 -20.66 6.34 -15.17
N THR A 62 -20.31 7.24 -16.10
CA THR A 62 -19.53 8.45 -15.81
C THR A 62 -20.35 9.49 -15.07
N THR A 63 -21.69 9.29 -14.99
CA THR A 63 -22.63 10.13 -14.27
C THR A 63 -22.38 10.03 -12.76
N GLY A 64 -21.39 10.78 -12.27
CA GLY A 64 -20.95 10.79 -10.88
C GLY A 64 -19.43 10.87 -10.68
N VAL A 65 -18.61 10.65 -11.73
CA VAL A 65 -17.15 10.86 -11.63
C VAL A 65 -16.81 12.36 -11.67
N GLU A 66 -17.63 13.16 -12.36
CA GLU A 66 -17.51 14.63 -12.36
C GLU A 66 -17.88 15.23 -10.98
N ASP A 67 -18.89 14.67 -10.30
CA ASP A 67 -19.34 15.16 -8.97
C ASP A 67 -18.39 14.80 -7.81
N LEU A 68 -17.48 13.85 -8.00
CA LEU A 68 -16.46 13.50 -7.01
C LEU A 68 -15.36 14.55 -6.88
N MET A 69 -15.17 15.41 -7.90
CA MET A 69 -14.10 16.40 -7.93
C MET A 69 -14.52 17.77 -7.36
N ASP A 70 -15.80 18.14 -7.46
CA ASP A 70 -16.27 19.49 -7.10
C ASP A 70 -16.89 19.60 -5.70
N ALA A 71 -17.27 18.48 -5.08
CA ALA A 71 -17.72 18.47 -3.70
C ALA A 71 -16.58 18.08 -2.76
N VAL A 72 -15.78 19.06 -2.33
CA VAL A 72 -15.04 18.96 -1.05
C VAL A 72 -16.06 19.09 0.09
N GLU A 73 -17.08 18.23 0.10
CA GLU A 73 -17.77 17.94 1.34
C GLU A 73 -16.74 17.20 2.19
N GLU A 74 -16.33 17.82 3.31
CA GLU A 74 -15.50 17.15 4.30
C GLU A 74 -16.09 15.77 4.56
N VAL A 75 -15.36 14.71 4.18
CA VAL A 75 -15.82 13.34 4.32
C VAL A 75 -16.16 13.14 5.79
N LYS A 76 -17.46 12.96 6.09
CA LYS A 76 -17.90 12.77 7.46
C LYS A 76 -17.15 11.59 8.06
N PRO A 77 -16.56 11.72 9.26
CA PRO A 77 -15.89 10.60 9.89
C PRO A 77 -16.89 9.45 10.05
N CYS A 78 -16.49 8.28 9.56
CA CYS A 78 -17.24 7.01 9.68
C CYS A 78 -17.17 6.41 11.09
N TRP A 79 -16.69 7.17 12.09
CA TRP A 79 -16.50 6.68 13.45
C TRP A 79 -17.05 7.62 14.52
N THR A 80 -17.42 7.03 15.66
CA THR A 80 -17.76 7.73 16.90
C THR A 80 -16.82 7.19 18.00
N LYS A 81 -16.26 8.05 18.86
CA LYS A 81 -15.40 7.59 19.97
C LYS A 81 -16.23 6.73 20.96
N PRO A 82 -15.97 5.41 21.10
CA PRO A 82 -16.64 4.60 22.11
C PRO A 82 -15.99 4.79 23.49
N LYS A 83 -16.61 4.25 24.55
CA LYS A 83 -16.03 4.26 25.91
C LYS A 83 -15.01 3.12 26.06
N ASN A 84 -13.91 3.40 26.76
CA ASN A 84 -12.85 2.44 27.07
C ASN A 84 -13.38 1.27 27.91
N GLN A 85 -12.98 0.06 27.51
CA GLN A 85 -13.00 -1.13 28.36
C GLN A 85 -11.55 -1.60 28.46
N SER A 86 -10.87 -1.26 29.56
CA SER A 86 -9.50 -1.72 29.78
C SER A 86 -9.52 -3.05 30.52
N SER A 87 -8.67 -3.97 30.07
CA SER A 87 -8.38 -5.26 30.72
C SER A 87 -6.87 -5.39 30.91
N ASN A 88 -6.46 -6.19 31.89
CA ASN A 88 -5.02 -6.46 32.11
C ASN A 88 -4.48 -7.37 31.00
N GLY A 89 -4.04 -6.80 29.87
CA GLY A 89 -3.36 -7.56 28.82
C GLY A 89 -2.83 -6.70 27.68
N PHE A 90 -1.85 -7.25 26.96
CA PHE A 90 -1.03 -6.55 25.98
C PHE A 90 -1.07 -7.26 24.63
N VAL A 91 -1.16 -6.47 23.57
CA VAL A 91 -1.05 -6.93 22.18
C VAL A 91 0.16 -6.26 21.54
N THR A 92 1.03 -7.06 20.94
CA THR A 92 2.17 -6.60 20.16
C THR A 92 2.09 -7.18 18.75
N PHE A 93 2.74 -6.54 17.78
CA PHE A 93 2.86 -7.02 16.40
C PHE A 93 4.05 -6.35 15.71
N SER A 94 4.41 -6.85 14.52
CA SER A 94 5.32 -6.13 13.61
C SER A 94 4.54 -5.67 12.39
N LEU A 95 4.89 -4.49 11.89
CA LEU A 95 4.61 -4.09 10.52
C LEU A 95 5.58 -4.82 9.59
N THR A 96 5.08 -5.33 8.48
CA THR A 96 5.88 -6.12 7.54
C THR A 96 5.52 -5.78 6.11
N MET A 97 6.44 -6.06 5.18
CA MET A 97 6.33 -5.73 3.76
C MET A 97 6.48 -4.23 3.54
N GLY A 98 5.44 -3.55 3.04
CA GLY A 98 5.49 -2.15 2.65
C GLY A 98 4.42 -1.27 3.31
N PRO A 99 4.59 0.06 3.25
CA PRO A 99 3.67 1.05 3.81
C PRO A 99 2.20 0.84 3.41
N GLU A 100 1.96 0.36 2.19
CA GLU A 100 0.65 0.06 1.62
C GLU A 100 -0.08 -1.08 2.36
N TYR A 101 0.66 -1.96 3.03
CA TYR A 101 0.12 -3.03 3.86
C TYR A 101 -0.04 -2.62 5.32
N HIS A 102 0.79 -1.70 5.80
CA HIS A 102 0.83 -1.29 7.21
C HIS A 102 -0.54 -0.79 7.69
N ILE A 103 -1.26 -0.01 6.86
CA ILE A 103 -2.60 0.49 7.17
C ILE A 103 -3.56 -0.67 7.49
N SER A 104 -3.57 -1.71 6.66
CA SER A 104 -4.43 -2.88 6.86
C SER A 104 -4.02 -3.69 8.09
N GLN A 105 -2.71 -3.85 8.34
CA GLN A 105 -2.20 -4.56 9.52
C GLN A 105 -2.59 -3.86 10.82
N ILE A 106 -2.39 -2.54 10.89
CA ILE A 106 -2.77 -1.71 12.02
C ILE A 106 -4.26 -1.83 12.28
N THR A 107 -5.06 -1.77 11.21
CA THR A 107 -6.51 -1.87 11.31
C THR A 107 -6.95 -3.15 12.00
N ASP A 108 -6.49 -4.31 11.52
CA ASP A 108 -6.85 -5.61 12.11
C ASP A 108 -6.41 -5.69 13.58
N VAL A 109 -5.22 -5.19 13.90
CA VAL A 109 -4.68 -5.23 15.27
C VAL A 109 -5.43 -4.29 16.20
N VAL A 110 -5.79 -3.07 15.76
CA VAL A 110 -6.58 -2.11 16.56
C VAL A 110 -7.97 -2.67 16.83
N VAL A 111 -8.61 -3.29 15.83
CA VAL A 111 -9.90 -3.97 16.00
C VAL A 111 -9.81 -5.09 17.05
N ILE A 112 -8.77 -5.92 16.98
CA ILE A 112 -8.56 -6.99 17.96
C ILE A 112 -8.29 -6.43 19.35
N ALA A 113 -7.38 -5.46 19.48
CA ALA A 113 -7.05 -4.84 20.76
C ALA A 113 -8.28 -4.22 21.41
N ARG A 114 -9.11 -3.51 20.62
CA ARG A 114 -10.38 -2.95 21.10
C ARG A 114 -11.36 -4.01 21.55
N TYR A 115 -11.52 -5.08 20.76
CA TYR A 115 -12.46 -6.17 21.07
C TYR A 115 -12.06 -6.89 22.37
N LEU A 116 -10.76 -7.04 22.60
CA LEU A 116 -10.22 -7.69 23.80
C LEU A 116 -10.10 -6.75 25.01
N GLY A 117 -10.23 -5.44 24.80
CA GLY A 117 -9.88 -4.44 25.82
C GLY A 117 -8.40 -4.48 26.21
N ALA A 118 -7.52 -4.79 25.27
CA ALA A 118 -6.08 -4.91 25.49
C ALA A 118 -5.36 -3.59 25.21
N THR A 119 -4.26 -3.35 25.91
CA THR A 119 -3.31 -2.27 25.60
C THR A 119 -2.48 -2.65 24.39
N LEU A 120 -2.42 -1.77 23.40
CA LEU A 120 -1.63 -1.92 22.20
C LEU A 120 -0.21 -1.37 22.43
N VAL A 121 0.80 -2.17 22.14
CA VAL A 121 2.19 -1.69 22.14
C VAL A 121 2.55 -1.25 20.73
N LEU A 122 3.27 -0.13 20.59
CA LEU A 122 3.74 0.36 19.29
C LEU A 122 4.49 -0.76 18.53
N PRO A 123 4.19 -0.97 17.24
CA PRO A 123 4.82 -2.05 16.49
C PRO A 123 6.25 -1.68 16.06
N ASP A 124 7.10 -2.68 15.94
CA ASP A 124 8.33 -2.57 15.15
C ASP A 124 8.03 -2.70 13.65
N ILE A 125 8.83 -2.03 12.81
CA ILE A 125 8.80 -2.23 11.36
C ILE A 125 9.89 -3.22 11.00
N ARG A 126 9.50 -4.41 10.53
CA ARG A 126 10.45 -5.43 10.09
C ARG A 126 10.88 -5.15 8.67
N GLY A 127 12.20 -5.11 8.47
CA GLY A 127 12.80 -5.16 7.15
C GLY A 127 12.73 -6.57 6.56
N ASN A 128 13.30 -6.70 5.37
CA ASN A 128 13.27 -7.95 4.60
C ASN A 128 14.29 -8.96 5.15
N GLU A 129 15.44 -8.48 5.64
CA GLU A 129 16.44 -9.32 6.30
C GLU A 129 16.03 -9.67 7.74
N LEU A 130 16.39 -10.88 8.15
CA LEU A 130 16.19 -11.33 9.53
C LEU A 130 17.00 -10.47 10.50
N GLY A 131 16.33 -9.91 11.49
CA GLY A 131 16.95 -9.07 12.52
C GLY A 131 16.83 -7.57 12.25
N ASN A 132 16.62 -7.17 10.98
CA ASN A 132 16.39 -5.76 10.65
C ASN A 132 15.03 -5.30 11.19
N LYS A 133 15.08 -4.46 12.21
CA LYS A 133 13.91 -3.83 12.82
C LYS A 133 14.16 -2.33 12.94
N ARG A 134 13.18 -1.56 12.51
CA ARG A 134 13.11 -0.11 12.75
C ARG A 134 12.02 0.17 13.76
N LYS A 135 12.14 1.28 14.48
CA LYS A 135 11.09 1.72 15.38
C LYS A 135 9.92 2.29 14.57
N PHE A 136 8.71 2.24 15.12
CA PHE A 136 7.53 2.87 14.51
C PHE A 136 7.79 4.35 14.15
N GLN A 137 8.43 5.05 15.08
CA GLN A 137 8.75 6.47 15.00
C GLN A 137 9.81 6.84 13.96
N ASP A 138 10.50 5.86 13.36
CA ASP A 138 11.44 6.11 12.27
C ASP A 138 10.70 6.45 10.96
N MET A 139 9.41 6.10 10.88
CA MET A 139 8.58 6.28 9.68
C MET A 139 7.29 7.05 9.94
N TYR A 140 6.67 6.85 11.11
CA TYR A 140 5.34 7.36 11.42
C TYR A 140 5.31 8.35 12.58
N ASN A 141 4.32 9.22 12.57
CA ASN A 141 4.06 10.19 13.64
C ASN A 141 3.38 9.48 14.84
N VAL A 142 4.16 9.21 15.90
CA VAL A 142 3.68 8.55 17.13
C VAL A 142 2.56 9.34 17.79
N ASP A 143 2.74 10.65 17.98
CA ASP A 143 1.78 11.50 18.69
C ASP A 143 0.42 11.53 17.98
N LYS A 144 0.45 11.59 16.64
CA LYS A 144 -0.77 11.50 15.82
C LYS A 144 -1.45 10.14 16.01
N PHE A 145 -0.69 9.04 15.96
CA PHE A 145 -1.21 7.69 16.13
C PHE A 145 -1.85 7.50 17.52
N VAL A 146 -1.14 7.85 18.59
CA VAL A 146 -1.66 7.74 19.97
C VAL A 146 -2.91 8.61 20.15
N ARG A 147 -2.88 9.86 19.69
CA ARG A 147 -4.04 10.78 19.80
C ARG A 147 -5.24 10.30 18.99
N SER A 148 -5.03 9.66 17.84
CA SER A 148 -6.11 9.12 17.01
C SER A 148 -6.86 7.97 17.69
N LEU A 149 -6.16 7.18 18.51
CA LEU A 149 -6.71 6.02 19.23
C LEU A 149 -7.12 6.34 20.67
N ASP A 150 -6.93 7.58 21.12
CA ASP A 150 -7.33 8.03 22.45
C ASP A 150 -8.84 7.84 22.69
N GLY A 151 -9.15 7.10 23.77
CA GLY A 151 -10.49 6.64 24.13
C GLY A 151 -10.97 5.37 23.42
N VAL A 152 -10.19 4.84 22.47
CA VAL A 152 -10.50 3.63 21.70
C VAL A 152 -9.67 2.46 22.19
N VAL A 153 -8.35 2.59 22.11
CA VAL A 153 -7.38 1.59 22.56
C VAL A 153 -6.23 2.36 23.20
N GLU A 154 -5.84 1.95 24.41
CA GLU A 154 -4.65 2.49 25.05
C GLU A 154 -3.41 2.05 24.26
N VAL A 155 -2.54 3.00 23.93
CA VAL A 155 -1.31 2.75 23.19
C VAL A 155 -0.12 3.13 24.06
N ILE A 156 0.84 2.22 24.18
CA ILE A 156 2.10 2.44 24.91
C ILE A 156 3.29 2.20 23.98
N GLU A 157 4.42 2.87 24.25
CA GLU A 157 5.63 2.72 23.43
C GLU A 157 6.30 1.37 23.65
N ASP A 158 6.57 1.03 24.91
CA ASP A 158 7.26 -0.20 25.29
C ASP A 158 6.39 -1.06 26.22
N ILE A 159 6.59 -2.37 26.13
CA ILE A 159 5.91 -3.32 27.01
C ILE A 159 6.55 -3.28 28.42
N PRO A 160 5.76 -3.33 29.51
CA PRO A 160 6.30 -3.36 30.87
C PRO A 160 7.25 -4.55 31.10
N ASP A 161 8.32 -4.33 31.86
CA ASP A 161 9.37 -5.33 32.10
C ASP A 161 8.84 -6.62 32.74
N GLU A 162 7.83 -6.53 33.61
CA GLU A 162 7.21 -7.70 34.24
C GLU A 162 6.47 -8.60 33.25
N VAL A 163 6.04 -8.04 32.12
CA VAL A 163 5.35 -8.74 31.03
C VAL A 163 6.35 -9.19 29.97
N SER A 164 7.36 -8.38 29.68
CA SER A 164 8.42 -8.68 28.70
C SER A 164 9.22 -9.93 29.06
N ALA A 165 9.34 -10.25 30.36
CA ALA A 165 9.94 -11.49 30.85
C ALA A 165 9.18 -12.76 30.43
N LYS A 166 7.91 -12.67 30.02
CA LYS A 166 7.08 -13.80 29.57
C LYS A 166 7.09 -13.91 28.05
N LYS A 167 7.08 -15.13 27.53
CA LYS A 167 6.91 -15.36 26.09
C LYS A 167 5.46 -15.06 25.67
N PRO A 168 5.22 -14.24 24.63
CA PRO A 168 3.86 -14.03 24.13
C PRO A 168 3.31 -15.28 23.46
N ALA A 169 1.98 -15.45 23.50
CA ALA A 169 1.33 -16.39 22.61
C ALA A 169 1.23 -15.79 21.20
N VAL A 170 1.84 -16.47 20.22
CA VAL A 170 1.89 -16.01 18.83
C VAL A 170 0.65 -16.50 18.08
N ILE A 171 -0.07 -15.59 17.44
CA ILE A 171 -1.27 -15.91 16.66
C ILE A 171 -1.14 -15.35 15.26
N ARG A 172 -1.38 -16.20 14.25
CA ARG A 172 -1.50 -15.75 12.85
C ARG A 172 -2.91 -15.22 12.64
N VAL A 173 -3.00 -13.98 12.19
CA VAL A 173 -4.26 -13.26 12.01
C VAL A 173 -4.51 -13.08 10.51
N PRO A 174 -5.66 -13.53 9.96
CA PRO A 174 -5.98 -13.26 8.58
C PRO A 174 -6.25 -11.76 8.38
N ASN A 175 -5.86 -11.22 7.22
CA ASN A 175 -6.29 -9.88 6.80
C ASN A 175 -7.83 -9.77 6.84
N ARG A 176 -8.34 -8.64 7.35
CA ARG A 176 -9.78 -8.41 7.60
C ARG A 176 -10.33 -9.47 8.55
N VAL A 177 -9.85 -9.39 9.79
CA VAL A 177 -10.25 -10.28 10.88
C VAL A 177 -11.76 -10.17 11.11
N THR A 178 -12.41 -11.31 11.33
CA THR A 178 -13.86 -11.37 11.61
C THR A 178 -14.11 -11.52 13.09
N GLU A 179 -15.26 -11.05 13.58
CA GLU A 179 -15.67 -11.23 14.97
C GLU A 179 -15.63 -12.71 15.40
N SER A 180 -16.09 -13.62 14.53
CA SER A 180 -16.04 -15.06 14.77
C SER A 180 -14.61 -15.60 14.96
N PHE A 181 -13.62 -15.04 14.26
CA PHE A 181 -12.23 -15.42 14.42
C PHE A 181 -11.66 -14.87 15.74
N ILE A 182 -12.02 -13.63 16.09
CA ILE A 182 -11.62 -13.04 17.37
C ILE A 182 -12.18 -13.86 18.53
N THR A 183 -13.50 -14.06 18.57
CA THR A 183 -14.19 -14.79 19.64
C THR A 183 -13.82 -16.26 19.71
N GLY A 184 -13.73 -16.95 18.57
CA GLY A 184 -13.48 -18.39 18.54
C GLY A 184 -12.01 -18.79 18.69
N THR A 185 -11.07 -17.91 18.30
CA THR A 185 -9.63 -18.25 18.25
C THR A 185 -8.78 -17.35 19.14
N ILE A 186 -8.92 -16.03 19.02
CA ILE A 186 -8.01 -15.08 19.68
C ILE A 186 -8.36 -14.92 21.16
N GLN A 187 -9.64 -14.68 21.47
CA GLN A 187 -10.12 -14.37 22.81
C GLN A 187 -9.82 -15.48 23.84
N PRO A 188 -10.01 -16.78 23.56
CA PRO A 188 -9.67 -17.84 24.52
C PRO A 188 -8.18 -17.86 24.86
N ILE A 189 -7.31 -17.63 23.87
CA ILE A 189 -5.86 -17.58 24.04
C ILE A 189 -5.47 -16.32 24.82
N PHE A 190 -6.11 -15.18 24.54
CA PHE A 190 -5.90 -13.93 25.27
C PHE A 190 -6.27 -14.07 26.73
N GLN A 191 -7.43 -14.65 27.05
CA GLN A 191 -7.89 -14.83 28.43
C GLN A 191 -6.90 -15.65 29.27
N LYS A 192 -6.23 -16.63 28.67
CA LYS A 192 -5.21 -17.47 29.33
C LYS A 192 -3.85 -16.79 29.48
N ASN A 193 -3.34 -16.17 28.42
CA ASN A 193 -1.94 -15.70 28.38
C ASN A 193 -1.79 -14.21 28.70
N LYS A 194 -2.83 -13.39 28.48
CA LYS A 194 -2.86 -11.92 28.59
C LYS A 194 -1.82 -11.15 27.77
N TYR A 195 -0.87 -11.84 27.14
CA TYR A 195 0.14 -11.25 26.27
C TYR A 195 0.18 -11.98 24.92
N LEU A 196 -0.18 -11.26 23.86
CA LEU A 196 -0.22 -11.78 22.49
C LEU A 196 0.80 -11.11 21.57
N ARG A 197 1.33 -11.90 20.64
CA ARG A 197 2.05 -11.42 19.45
C ARG A 197 1.26 -11.78 18.21
N LEU A 198 0.68 -10.78 17.55
CA LEU A 198 -0.09 -10.98 16.34
C LEU A 198 0.81 -10.91 15.11
N ALA A 199 0.63 -11.85 14.19
CA ALA A 199 1.28 -11.88 12.89
C ALA A 199 0.20 -11.83 11.80
N VAL A 200 -0.04 -10.64 11.25
CA VAL A 200 -1.04 -10.43 10.20
C VAL A 200 -0.53 -11.05 8.90
N ILE A 201 -1.31 -11.95 8.33
CA ILE A 201 -1.00 -12.63 7.07
C ILE A 201 -1.91 -12.12 5.96
N PHE A 202 -1.32 -11.78 4.82
CA PHE A 202 -2.05 -11.40 3.62
C PHE A 202 -2.20 -12.61 2.70
N SER A 203 -3.40 -13.16 2.63
CA SER A 203 -3.79 -14.11 1.59
C SER A 203 -4.30 -13.42 0.33
N SER A 204 -4.82 -12.19 0.46
CA SER A 204 -5.27 -11.30 -0.61
C SER A 204 -5.51 -9.88 -0.06
N ILE A 205 -5.23 -8.85 -0.87
CA ILE A 205 -5.66 -7.46 -0.59
C ILE A 205 -7.09 -7.30 -1.10
N SER A 206 -8.05 -7.96 -0.47
CA SER A 206 -9.45 -7.64 -0.72
C SER A 206 -9.87 -6.50 0.21
N LEU A 207 -10.09 -5.32 -0.36
CA LEU A 207 -10.68 -4.18 0.37
C LEU A 207 -12.20 -4.27 0.50
N ARG A 208 -12.82 -5.37 0.01
CA ARG A 208 -14.26 -5.54 0.12
C ARG A 208 -14.66 -5.67 1.58
N PRO A 209 -15.72 -4.99 2.02
CA PRO A 209 -16.36 -5.31 3.29
C PRO A 209 -16.71 -6.81 3.27
N LYS A 210 -16.20 -7.57 4.24
CA LYS A 210 -16.90 -8.80 4.63
C LYS A 210 -18.13 -8.30 5.37
N GLU A 211 -19.33 -8.75 4.98
CA GLU A 211 -20.54 -8.39 5.71
C GLU A 211 -20.32 -8.68 7.20
N THR A 212 -20.29 -7.62 8.01
CA THR A 212 -20.31 -7.70 9.46
C THR A 212 -21.62 -7.07 9.91
N ASN A 213 -22.29 -7.68 10.87
CA ASN A 213 -23.42 -7.04 11.55
C ASN A 213 -22.94 -6.11 12.67
N ASN A 214 -21.62 -5.97 12.88
CA ASN A 214 -21.02 -5.29 14.00
C ASN A 214 -20.55 -3.89 13.59
N LYS A 215 -21.49 -2.93 13.65
CA LYS A 215 -21.24 -1.52 13.31
C LYS A 215 -20.10 -0.89 14.12
N ASP A 216 -19.90 -1.32 15.35
CA ASP A 216 -18.83 -0.82 16.20
C ASP A 216 -17.47 -1.29 15.69
N MET A 217 -17.33 -2.56 15.29
CA MET A 217 -16.10 -3.05 14.67
C MET A 217 -15.78 -2.32 13.36
N ASP A 218 -16.79 -2.10 12.51
CA ASP A 218 -16.60 -1.40 11.24
C ASP A 218 -16.19 0.07 11.46
N THR A 219 -16.79 0.72 12.46
CA THR A 219 -16.44 2.07 12.93
C THR A 219 -14.97 2.14 13.36
N ILE A 220 -14.52 1.20 14.19
CA ILE A 220 -13.13 1.15 14.67
C ILE A 220 -12.14 0.83 13.55
N ALA A 221 -12.50 -0.11 12.67
CA ALA A 221 -11.69 -0.41 11.50
C ALA A 221 -11.52 0.84 10.62
N CYS A 222 -12.59 1.60 10.39
CA CYS A 222 -12.56 2.81 9.59
C CYS A 222 -11.68 3.91 10.23
N LEU A 223 -11.80 4.14 11.53
CA LEU A 223 -10.91 5.03 12.28
C LEU A 223 -9.43 4.62 12.12
N ALA A 224 -9.12 3.34 12.32
CA ALA A 224 -7.75 2.83 12.24
C ALA A 224 -7.17 2.94 10.82
N MET A 225 -7.99 2.70 9.79
CA MET A 225 -7.58 2.79 8.38
C MET A 225 -7.25 4.22 7.95
N PHE A 226 -8.09 5.20 8.33
CA PHE A 226 -8.03 6.53 7.74
C PHE A 226 -7.55 7.63 8.71
N GLY A 227 -7.73 7.43 10.01
CA GLY A 227 -7.36 8.41 11.04
C GLY A 227 -6.07 8.10 11.78
N GLY A 228 -5.60 6.85 11.71
CA GLY A 228 -4.53 6.35 12.56
C GLY A 228 -3.12 6.70 12.10
N LEU A 229 -2.80 6.39 10.84
CA LEU A 229 -1.42 6.35 10.37
C LEU A 229 -1.05 7.59 9.57
N GLU A 230 0.00 8.29 10.01
CA GLU A 230 0.55 9.46 9.32
C GLU A 230 2.07 9.34 9.24
N LEU A 231 2.64 9.62 8.07
CA LEU A 231 4.09 9.66 7.89
C LEU A 231 4.71 10.80 8.71
N LYS A 232 5.97 10.67 9.14
CA LYS A 232 6.70 11.81 9.69
C LYS A 232 6.72 12.98 8.71
N HIS A 233 6.78 14.19 9.26
CA HIS A 233 6.86 15.44 8.51
C HIS A 233 7.92 15.42 7.40
N GLU A 234 9.11 14.88 7.68
CA GLU A 234 10.22 14.79 6.72
C GLU A 234 9.82 14.04 5.42
N TYR A 235 9.07 12.93 5.55
CA TYR A 235 8.61 12.16 4.40
C TYR A 235 7.40 12.80 3.72
N SER A 236 6.47 13.37 4.50
CA SER A 236 5.29 14.03 3.94
C SER A 236 5.68 15.31 3.17
N GLU A 237 6.74 16.01 3.57
CA GLU A 237 7.29 17.14 2.82
C GLU A 237 7.85 16.73 1.46
N VAL A 238 8.58 15.60 1.39
CA VAL A 238 9.09 15.08 0.11
C VAL A 238 7.93 14.67 -0.79
N ALA A 239 6.96 13.94 -0.26
CA ALA A 239 5.76 13.54 -1.00
C ALA A 239 4.97 14.76 -1.52
N ARG A 240 4.82 15.80 -0.69
CA ARG A 240 4.17 17.06 -1.09
C ARG A 240 4.94 17.76 -2.21
N LYS A 241 6.26 17.87 -2.12
CA LYS A 241 7.09 18.46 -3.19
C LYS A 241 6.95 17.69 -4.51
N MET A 242 6.88 16.36 -4.45
CA MET A 242 6.62 15.53 -5.63
C MET A 242 5.25 15.83 -6.22
N LEU A 243 4.21 15.90 -5.38
CA LEU A 243 2.85 16.23 -5.83
C LEU A 243 2.76 17.65 -6.42
N ASP A 244 3.34 18.65 -5.75
CA ASP A 244 3.39 20.04 -6.21
C ASP A 244 4.03 20.11 -7.61
N ARG A 245 5.10 19.33 -7.83
CA ARG A 245 5.77 19.24 -9.13
C ARG A 245 4.90 18.58 -10.20
N LEU A 246 4.22 17.48 -9.87
CA LEU A 246 3.30 16.81 -10.79
C LEU A 246 2.12 17.73 -11.18
N GLN A 247 1.59 18.48 -10.23
CA GLN A 247 0.53 19.46 -10.46
C GLN A 247 1.01 20.66 -11.30
N GLU A 248 2.22 21.16 -11.08
CA GLU A 248 2.81 22.21 -11.91
C GLU A 248 2.96 21.75 -13.38
N LEU A 249 3.37 20.49 -13.58
CA LEU A 249 3.47 19.88 -14.90
C LEU A 249 2.09 19.72 -15.54
N SER A 250 1.08 19.26 -14.79
CA SER A 250 -0.27 19.06 -15.32
C SER A 250 -0.96 20.36 -15.70
N LYS A 251 -0.70 21.46 -14.99
CA LYS A 251 -1.20 22.80 -15.35
C LYS A 251 -0.68 23.29 -16.70
N LYS A 252 0.54 22.90 -17.09
CA LYS A 252 1.12 23.27 -18.40
C LYS A 252 0.43 22.56 -19.56
N SER A 253 -0.13 21.38 -19.32
CA SER A 253 -0.85 20.60 -20.31
C SER A 253 -2.38 20.72 -20.21
N ASP A 254 -2.90 21.55 -19.29
CA ASP A 254 -4.34 21.58 -18.96
C ASP A 254 -4.90 20.17 -18.66
N GLY A 255 -4.11 19.38 -17.94
CA GLY A 255 -4.36 17.96 -17.68
C GLY A 255 -4.59 17.64 -16.20
N LYS A 256 -5.15 16.45 -15.96
CA LYS A 256 -5.27 15.85 -14.62
C LYS A 256 -3.96 15.19 -14.20
N VAL A 257 -3.75 15.01 -12.90
CA VAL A 257 -2.66 14.18 -12.34
C VAL A 257 -3.23 12.81 -11.98
N LEU A 258 -2.54 11.75 -12.37
CA LEU A 258 -2.90 10.38 -12.03
C LEU A 258 -1.66 9.63 -11.51
N ALA A 259 -1.78 8.96 -10.38
CA ALA A 259 -0.74 8.06 -9.88
C ALA A 259 -1.16 6.60 -10.11
N ILE A 260 -0.27 5.78 -10.65
CA ILE A 260 -0.51 4.38 -10.97
C ILE A 260 0.64 3.54 -10.39
N ASP A 261 0.33 2.57 -9.53
CA ASP A 261 1.28 1.53 -9.12
C ASP A 261 1.02 0.25 -9.91
N LEU A 262 1.93 -0.08 -10.82
CA LEU A 262 1.81 -1.23 -11.70
C LEU A 262 2.77 -2.36 -11.27
N ARG A 263 2.19 -3.52 -10.97
CA ARG A 263 2.91 -4.68 -10.47
C ARG A 263 3.02 -5.76 -11.54
N THR A 264 3.84 -5.51 -12.55
CA THR A 264 4.06 -6.45 -13.68
C THR A 264 4.67 -7.76 -13.22
N ASP A 265 5.47 -7.76 -12.14
CA ASP A 265 5.97 -8.96 -11.45
C ASP A 265 4.85 -9.91 -10.97
N LEU A 266 3.65 -9.41 -10.72
CA LEU A 266 2.53 -10.26 -10.32
C LEU A 266 1.93 -11.00 -11.52
N LEU A 267 1.93 -10.39 -12.73
CA LEU A 267 1.32 -10.98 -13.93
C LEU A 267 1.94 -12.33 -14.30
N GLU A 268 3.23 -12.49 -14.05
CA GLU A 268 3.97 -13.73 -14.31
C GLU A 268 3.72 -14.82 -13.25
N LYS A 269 3.23 -14.43 -12.06
CA LYS A 269 3.01 -15.37 -10.95
C LYS A 269 1.74 -16.18 -11.15
N LYS A 270 1.79 -17.46 -10.72
CA LYS A 270 0.64 -18.39 -10.71
C LYS A 270 -0.59 -17.87 -9.95
N SER A 271 -0.44 -16.83 -9.12
CA SER A 271 -1.53 -16.16 -8.40
C SER A 271 -2.47 -15.39 -9.30
N CYS A 272 -2.05 -14.97 -10.51
CA CYS A 272 -2.91 -14.28 -11.48
C CYS A 272 -3.81 -15.23 -12.29
N LYS A 273 -4.19 -16.37 -11.71
CA LYS A 273 -5.19 -17.25 -12.31
C LYS A 273 -6.58 -16.67 -12.08
N THR A 274 -7.34 -16.52 -13.15
CA THR A 274 -8.80 -16.51 -13.07
C THR A 274 -9.21 -17.81 -12.38
N THR A 275 -9.79 -17.73 -11.18
CA THR A 275 -10.44 -18.88 -10.56
C THR A 275 -11.43 -19.41 -11.60
N ARG A 276 -11.34 -20.70 -11.98
CA ARG A 276 -12.34 -21.34 -12.84
C ARG A 276 -13.73 -21.08 -12.22
N GLY A 277 -14.51 -20.17 -12.81
CA GLY A 277 -15.83 -19.74 -12.31
C GLY A 277 -15.92 -18.31 -11.78
N ALA A 278 -14.80 -17.62 -11.49
CA ALA A 278 -14.82 -16.19 -11.20
C ALA A 278 -14.77 -15.40 -12.52
N ARG A 279 -15.81 -14.63 -12.83
CA ARG A 279 -15.87 -13.74 -14.01
C ARG A 279 -14.88 -12.55 -13.95
N ARG A 280 -14.09 -12.40 -12.88
CA ARG A 280 -13.16 -11.28 -12.71
C ARG A 280 -11.71 -11.77 -12.68
N LYS A 281 -10.90 -11.19 -13.55
CA LYS A 281 -9.44 -11.36 -13.60
C LYS A 281 -8.82 -10.73 -12.35
N GLY A 282 -7.83 -11.39 -11.74
CA GLY A 282 -7.16 -10.88 -10.54
C GLY A 282 -6.06 -9.86 -10.81
N CYS A 283 -5.55 -9.83 -12.05
CA CYS A 283 -4.41 -9.01 -12.45
C CYS A 283 -4.66 -8.45 -13.85
N TYR A 284 -4.27 -7.20 -14.07
CA TYR A 284 -4.53 -6.49 -15.32
C TYR A 284 -3.21 -6.17 -16.03
N SER A 285 -3.15 -6.44 -17.33
CA SER A 285 -1.98 -6.09 -18.15
C SER A 285 -1.91 -4.58 -18.40
N PRO A 286 -0.74 -4.04 -18.78
CA PRO A 286 -0.63 -2.63 -19.17
C PRO A 286 -1.66 -2.21 -20.23
N ASP A 287 -1.93 -3.05 -21.22
CA ASP A 287 -2.91 -2.77 -22.28
C ASP A 287 -4.36 -2.68 -21.75
N GLU A 288 -4.72 -3.53 -20.78
CA GLU A 288 -6.03 -3.49 -20.13
C GLU A 288 -6.17 -2.25 -19.24
N VAL A 289 -5.09 -1.84 -18.56
CA VAL A 289 -5.05 -0.59 -17.79
C VAL A 289 -5.22 0.60 -18.74
N LEU A 290 -4.51 0.63 -19.87
CA LEU A 290 -4.68 1.66 -20.89
C LEU A 290 -6.12 1.75 -21.42
N ALA A 291 -6.72 0.60 -21.74
CA ALA A 291 -8.11 0.54 -22.19
C ALA A 291 -9.07 1.10 -21.12
N PHE A 292 -8.85 0.76 -19.85
CA PHE A 292 -9.61 1.32 -18.73
C PHE A 292 -9.46 2.84 -18.64
N LEU A 293 -8.24 3.37 -18.72
CA LEU A 293 -7.99 4.82 -18.66
C LEU A 293 -8.69 5.58 -19.79
N ARG A 294 -8.70 5.01 -21.00
CA ARG A 294 -9.46 5.55 -22.14
C ARG A 294 -10.96 5.54 -21.88
N SER A 295 -11.51 4.44 -21.36
CA SER A 295 -12.94 4.32 -21.06
C SER A 295 -13.40 5.27 -19.95
N VAL A 296 -12.53 5.61 -18.99
CA VAL A 296 -12.81 6.62 -17.97
C VAL A 296 -12.78 8.04 -18.55
N GLY A 297 -12.15 8.25 -19.71
CA GLY A 297 -12.08 9.55 -20.38
C GLY A 297 -10.82 10.36 -20.03
N PHE A 298 -9.73 9.72 -19.57
CA PHE A 298 -8.46 10.42 -19.43
C PHE A 298 -7.88 10.79 -20.80
N SER A 299 -7.52 12.06 -20.97
CA SER A 299 -6.93 12.57 -22.21
C SER A 299 -5.40 12.43 -22.21
N ALA A 300 -4.79 12.51 -23.40
CA ALA A 300 -3.34 12.47 -23.58
C ALA A 300 -2.58 13.56 -22.79
N ASN A 301 -3.26 14.63 -22.38
CA ASN A 301 -2.68 15.70 -21.56
C ASN A 301 -2.52 15.31 -20.08
N THR A 302 -3.12 14.20 -19.64
CA THR A 302 -3.01 13.68 -18.28
C THR A 302 -1.55 13.42 -17.91
N THR A 303 -1.11 13.97 -16.78
CA THR A 303 0.22 13.71 -16.22
C THR A 303 0.13 12.45 -15.37
N ILE A 304 0.83 11.41 -15.78
CA ILE A 304 0.84 10.12 -15.07
C ILE A 304 2.15 10.01 -14.27
N TYR A 305 2.05 9.65 -12.99
CA TYR A 305 3.15 9.16 -12.18
C TYR A 305 3.01 7.65 -12.03
N LEU A 306 3.88 6.89 -12.68
CA LEU A 306 3.83 5.43 -12.76
C LEU A 306 4.95 4.82 -11.90
N THR A 307 4.59 4.03 -10.89
CA THR A 307 5.55 3.18 -10.20
C THR A 307 5.48 1.76 -10.75
N GLU A 308 6.63 1.11 -10.94
CA GLU A 308 6.68 -0.25 -11.48
C GLU A 308 7.86 -1.07 -10.95
N THR A 309 7.77 -2.42 -10.98
CA THR A 309 8.84 -3.31 -10.52
C THR A 309 9.95 -3.58 -11.53
N SER A 310 9.63 -3.58 -12.83
CA SER A 310 10.57 -3.82 -13.92
C SER A 310 9.96 -3.40 -15.24
N TRP A 311 10.75 -2.80 -16.15
CA TRP A 311 10.24 -2.31 -17.42
C TRP A 311 9.57 -3.41 -18.27
N HIS A 312 8.30 -3.19 -18.63
CA HIS A 312 7.53 -4.06 -19.51
C HIS A 312 7.17 -3.35 -20.83
N LYS A 313 7.32 -4.03 -21.97
CA LYS A 313 7.05 -3.45 -23.32
C LYS A 313 5.64 -2.85 -23.48
N GLY A 314 4.64 -3.42 -22.81
CA GLY A 314 3.27 -2.88 -22.80
C GLY A 314 3.15 -1.45 -22.23
N LEU A 315 4.16 -0.97 -21.51
CA LEU A 315 4.22 0.43 -21.06
C LEU A 315 4.58 1.42 -22.14
N ASP A 316 5.24 0.97 -23.21
CA ASP A 316 5.57 1.84 -24.34
C ASP A 316 4.27 2.42 -24.92
N VAL A 317 3.24 1.59 -25.03
CA VAL A 317 1.89 1.99 -25.50
C VAL A 317 1.23 2.99 -24.55
N LEU A 318 1.35 2.76 -23.23
CA LEU A 318 0.83 3.69 -22.22
C LEU A 318 1.51 5.06 -22.34
N LYS A 319 2.82 5.08 -22.56
CA LYS A 319 3.63 6.29 -22.72
C LYS A 319 3.35 7.02 -24.04
N GLU A 320 3.10 6.30 -25.12
CA GLU A 320 2.69 6.88 -26.40
C GLU A 320 1.34 7.60 -26.28
N GLU A 321 0.38 7.01 -25.56
CA GLU A 321 -0.94 7.63 -25.34
C GLU A 321 -0.87 8.82 -24.36
N PHE A 322 -0.08 8.68 -23.29
CA PHE A 322 0.09 9.69 -22.24
C PHE A 322 1.55 10.18 -22.23
N PRO A 323 1.94 11.10 -23.13
CA PRO A 323 3.33 11.55 -23.26
C PRO A 323 3.88 12.23 -22.00
N ASN A 324 3.00 12.72 -21.11
CA ASN A 324 3.36 13.30 -19.81
C ASN A 324 3.50 12.24 -18.70
N THR A 325 3.90 11.02 -19.04
CA THR A 325 4.14 9.93 -18.08
C THR A 325 5.54 9.99 -17.52
N TRP A 326 5.63 10.12 -16.19
CA TRP A 326 6.83 10.01 -15.39
C TRP A 326 6.82 8.66 -14.71
N TYR A 327 7.93 7.93 -14.76
CA TYR A 327 8.00 6.61 -14.16
C TYR A 327 9.12 6.50 -13.14
N GLN A 328 8.89 5.66 -12.13
CA GLN A 328 9.90 5.23 -11.18
C GLN A 328 9.91 3.71 -11.12
N ILE A 329 11.04 3.10 -11.47
CA ILE A 329 11.24 1.67 -11.28
C ILE A 329 11.57 1.45 -9.80
N ILE A 330 10.63 0.85 -9.07
CA ILE A 330 10.79 0.39 -7.70
C ILE A 330 11.31 -1.04 -7.74
N ARG A 331 12.62 -1.21 -7.55
CA ARG A 331 13.14 -2.54 -7.21
C ARG A 331 12.79 -2.86 -5.77
N TYR A 332 11.77 -3.69 -5.56
CA TYR A 332 11.58 -4.36 -4.29
C TYR A 332 12.73 -5.35 -4.13
N THR A 333 13.73 -5.03 -3.31
CA THR A 333 14.65 -6.06 -2.79
C THR A 333 13.80 -7.06 -2.01
N MET A 334 13.58 -8.27 -2.53
CA MET A 334 12.85 -9.31 -1.81
C MET A 334 13.62 -9.79 -0.59
#